data_AF-A0A8C2ZGK5-F1
#
_entry.id   AF-A0A8C2ZGK5-F1
#
_cell.length_a   1.000
_cell.length_b   1.000
_cell.length_c   1.000
_cell.angle_alpha   90.00
_cell.angle_beta   90.00
_cell.angle_gamma   90.00
#
_symmetry.space_group_name_H-M   'P 1'
#
loop_
_entity.id
_entity.type
_entity.pdbx_description
1 polymer ?
#
loop_
_entity_poly.entity_id
_entity_poly.type
_entity_poly.pdbx_seq_one_letter_code
_entity_poly.pdbx_strand_id
1 'polypeptide(L)'
;MEKTFGSMMEELKAPYNRCLNVTPPLHLKELGQCEARLVLLSEDNIAICLCKNKGSPDMITVHDCLDGKDKAVDVNMLAARTGDHSDDRTTFVTTRTPKEAILVLIDTSSSMDEECYVGSEMKKIDVVKELFDNFATRTMAYDFYHVIGLVTFGSLVKLLYKFTENLETFKEHVRSIEAAGCTLLYDALRRAALELEKLQTRFPDCRLRIICLTDGNDSGSSIEPEAVTVRLLKSNITVDSILLGTVENHMLHGISNATGGCCFKPQTTKEGLKLFEIETVLSLAQRKLKDPLDPSSINPSTLSRFFETHGYDECPETSLPSQINGKVTATASALKKKIRESRRWHEEKDKRVLEELKSLHCNPHPFFRVFPTESDFKFWRVLMQGPPDTPYRKGVFELYCQFGPDYPAKPPTVRFVTRVYHCNVNSVGRICHNIFDRSYNAHITMREILEAVYGLFIIPEPDDPLDSILAEEFLTSRETYEREAERHAEETAGRSMDDMENTLVGPVPQFIPAHLICPLTKKMFVDPVKTVYGSVYERKAIERHLKQHQYDPSAGPGHELEMSEIKADQDMKKMVTEHRSRQIQLEVTAP
;
A
#
# COMPACT_ATOMS: atom_id res chain seq x y z
N MET A 1 -44.02 38.93 4.75
CA MET A 1 -43.39 37.83 3.99
C MET A 1 -43.73 36.56 4.73
N GLU A 2 -44.51 35.68 4.11
CA GLU A 2 -44.74 34.34 4.66
C GLU A 2 -43.39 33.62 4.73
N LYS A 3 -43.03 33.13 5.91
CA LYS A 3 -41.82 32.32 6.08
C LYS A 3 -42.00 31.04 5.25
N THR A 4 -41.00 30.68 4.46
CA THR A 4 -41.00 29.39 3.77
C THR A 4 -40.85 28.27 4.81
N PHE A 5 -41.44 27.11 4.53
CA PHE A 5 -41.41 25.98 5.44
C PHE A 5 -39.97 25.55 5.81
N GLY A 6 -39.04 25.64 4.86
CA GLY A 6 -37.60 25.43 5.09
C GLY A 6 -36.96 26.43 6.08
N SER A 7 -37.41 27.68 6.10
CA SER A 7 -36.98 28.69 7.08
C SER A 7 -37.47 28.37 8.50
N MET A 8 -38.63 27.74 8.64
CA MET A 8 -39.18 27.31 9.92
C MET A 8 -38.50 26.04 10.44
N MET A 9 -38.04 25.17 9.53
CA MET A 9 -37.27 23.96 9.84
C MET A 9 -35.89 24.25 10.46
N GLU A 10 -35.17 25.24 9.94
CA GLU A 10 -33.89 25.66 10.52
C GLU A 10 -34.06 26.34 11.90
N GLU A 11 -35.19 27.04 12.13
CA GLU A 11 -35.54 27.57 13.47
C GLU A 11 -35.86 26.45 14.48
N LEU A 12 -36.41 25.32 14.03
CA LEU A 12 -36.71 24.16 14.88
C LEU A 12 -35.47 23.37 15.31
N LYS A 13 -34.38 23.40 14.52
CA LYS A 13 -33.10 22.76 14.85
C LYS A 13 -32.27 23.52 15.90
N ALA A 14 -32.74 24.69 16.35
CA ALA A 14 -32.06 25.49 17.36
C ALA A 14 -31.97 24.77 18.72
N PRO A 15 -30.87 24.93 19.48
CA PRO A 15 -30.56 24.15 20.69
C PRO A 15 -31.56 24.29 21.86
N TYR A 16 -32.51 25.23 21.78
CA TYR A 16 -33.56 25.44 22.78
C TYR A 16 -34.84 24.61 22.54
N ASN A 17 -35.00 23.94 21.39
CA ASN A 17 -36.20 23.19 21.01
C ASN A 17 -36.00 21.66 21.11
N ARG A 18 -35.67 21.15 22.31
CA ARG A 18 -35.46 19.70 22.53
C ARG A 18 -36.70 18.79 22.35
N CYS A 19 -37.90 19.36 22.22
CA CYS A 19 -39.15 18.60 22.17
C CYS A 19 -39.71 18.37 20.74
N LEU A 20 -39.07 18.92 19.70
CA LEU A 20 -39.58 18.91 18.32
C LEU A 20 -38.51 18.44 17.31
N ASN A 21 -37.75 17.40 17.65
CA ASN A 21 -36.80 16.81 16.70
C ASN A 21 -37.54 15.96 15.67
N VAL A 22 -37.37 16.29 14.39
CA VAL A 22 -37.78 15.44 13.27
C VAL A 22 -36.82 14.25 13.21
N THR A 23 -37.38 13.05 13.31
CA THR A 23 -36.64 11.78 13.31
C THR A 23 -36.43 11.32 11.86
N PRO A 24 -35.18 11.01 11.46
CA PRO A 24 -34.91 10.43 10.14
C PRO A 24 -35.69 9.12 9.94
N PRO A 25 -36.24 8.86 8.74
CA PRO A 25 -36.92 7.62 8.41
C PRO A 25 -36.18 6.35 8.87
N LEU A 26 -34.88 6.20 8.59
CA LEU A 26 -34.14 4.96 8.92
C LEU A 26 -34.03 4.69 10.43
N HIS A 27 -34.02 5.73 11.28
CA HIS A 27 -34.02 5.58 12.74
C HIS A 27 -35.31 4.97 13.29
N LEU A 28 -36.41 5.00 12.53
CA LEU A 28 -37.68 4.38 12.93
C LEU A 28 -37.59 2.84 12.91
N LYS A 29 -36.58 2.27 12.25
CA LYS A 29 -36.34 0.82 12.26
C LYS A 29 -35.83 0.30 13.60
N GLU A 30 -35.04 1.10 14.30
CA GLU A 30 -34.35 0.69 15.54
C GLU A 30 -35.20 0.92 16.79
N LEU A 31 -36.19 1.81 16.69
CA LEU A 31 -37.10 2.09 17.78
C LEU A 31 -38.07 0.92 17.99
N GLY A 32 -38.21 0.52 19.27
CA GLY A 32 -39.19 -0.47 19.73
C GLY A 32 -40.63 0.03 19.62
N GLN A 33 -41.54 -0.50 20.45
CA GLN A 33 -42.92 -0.01 20.48
C GLN A 33 -43.03 1.33 21.24
N CYS A 34 -43.63 2.31 20.54
CA CYS A 34 -44.37 3.46 21.06
C CYS A 34 -43.58 4.67 21.58
N GLU A 35 -43.27 5.61 20.68
CA GLU A 35 -43.35 7.06 20.94
C GLU A 35 -43.82 7.77 19.65
N ALA A 36 -44.75 8.73 19.77
CA ALA A 36 -45.16 9.55 18.63
C ALA A 36 -44.05 10.54 18.29
N ARG A 37 -43.55 10.53 17.05
CA ARG A 37 -42.43 11.37 16.60
C ARG A 37 -42.71 12.03 15.26
N LEU A 38 -42.12 13.20 15.04
CA LEU A 38 -42.20 13.90 13.75
C LEU A 38 -41.25 13.24 12.75
N VAL A 39 -41.71 13.05 11.51
CA VAL A 39 -40.96 12.41 10.41
C VAL A 39 -41.21 13.19 9.12
N LEU A 40 -40.21 13.29 8.25
CA LEU A 40 -40.35 13.94 6.95
C LEU A 40 -41.01 13.00 5.93
N LEU A 41 -42.02 13.47 5.19
CA LEU A 41 -42.61 12.75 4.05
C LEU A 41 -42.02 13.18 2.70
N SER A 42 -41.61 14.44 2.60
CA SER A 42 -40.94 15.09 1.47
C SER A 42 -40.31 16.39 1.97
N GLU A 43 -39.50 17.07 1.15
CA GLU A 43 -38.83 18.34 1.53
C GLU A 43 -39.81 19.37 2.16
N ASP A 44 -41.06 19.38 1.71
CA ASP A 44 -42.10 20.31 2.17
C ASP A 44 -43.24 19.68 3.01
N ASN A 45 -43.13 18.42 3.45
CA ASN A 45 -44.21 17.76 4.22
C ASN A 45 -43.69 16.98 5.44
N ILE A 46 -44.37 17.14 6.59
CA ILE A 46 -44.08 16.47 7.85
C ILE A 46 -45.29 15.63 8.26
N ALA A 47 -45.02 14.46 8.84
CA ALA A 47 -46.03 13.59 9.42
C ALA A 47 -45.65 13.19 10.85
N ILE A 48 -46.64 12.75 11.61
CA ILE A 48 -46.44 12.17 12.95
C ILE A 48 -46.47 10.65 12.82
N CYS A 49 -45.37 9.98 13.15
CA CYS A 49 -45.33 8.52 13.24
C CYS A 49 -46.13 8.08 14.47
N LEU A 50 -47.20 7.30 14.25
CA LEU A 50 -48.12 6.85 15.30
C LEU A 50 -47.75 5.48 15.84
N CYS A 51 -47.50 4.51 14.96
CA CYS A 51 -47.17 3.15 15.35
C CYS A 51 -46.44 2.37 14.24
N LYS A 52 -45.67 1.36 14.68
CA LYS A 52 -45.00 0.40 13.82
C LYS A 52 -45.84 -0.87 13.71
N ASN A 53 -46.04 -1.38 12.49
CA ASN A 53 -46.85 -2.57 12.29
C ASN A 53 -46.14 -3.83 12.82
N LYS A 54 -46.81 -4.60 13.68
CA LYS A 54 -46.23 -5.79 14.33
C LYS A 54 -45.92 -6.94 13.36
N GLY A 55 -46.57 -6.98 12.19
CA GLY A 55 -46.40 -8.03 11.19
C GLY A 55 -45.40 -7.72 10.06
N SER A 56 -44.91 -6.48 9.96
CA SER A 56 -44.02 -6.03 8.90
C SER A 56 -43.10 -4.93 9.45
N PRO A 57 -41.85 -5.25 9.84
CA PRO A 57 -40.97 -4.33 10.56
C PRO A 57 -40.57 -3.09 9.76
N ASP A 58 -40.75 -3.09 8.43
CA ASP A 58 -40.44 -1.97 7.54
C ASP A 58 -41.63 -1.02 7.31
N MET A 59 -42.83 -1.33 7.81
CA MET A 59 -44.03 -0.49 7.62
C MET A 59 -44.39 0.29 8.88
N ILE A 60 -44.54 1.60 8.73
CA ILE A 60 -44.99 2.53 9.76
C ILE A 60 -46.32 3.18 9.38
N THR A 61 -47.13 3.50 10.39
CA THR A 61 -48.33 4.32 10.21
C THR A 61 -48.02 5.75 10.60
N VAL A 62 -48.17 6.67 9.66
CA VAL A 62 -47.87 8.09 9.82
C VAL A 62 -49.13 8.91 9.57
N HIS A 63 -49.39 9.90 10.42
CA HIS A 63 -50.45 10.89 10.22
C HIS A 63 -49.89 12.06 9.42
N ASP A 64 -50.34 12.21 8.18
CA ASP A 64 -49.92 13.30 7.30
C ASP A 64 -50.52 14.63 7.78
N CYS A 65 -49.68 15.58 8.17
CA CYS A 65 -50.15 16.86 8.74
C CYS A 65 -50.79 17.79 7.70
N LEU A 66 -50.52 17.58 6.40
CA LEU A 66 -51.14 18.37 5.33
C LEU A 66 -52.48 17.76 4.88
N ASP A 67 -52.52 16.44 4.73
CA ASP A 67 -53.73 15.74 4.26
C ASP A 67 -54.70 15.34 5.40
N GLY A 68 -54.26 15.41 6.65
CA GLY A 68 -55.04 15.03 7.84
C GLY A 68 -55.44 13.55 7.90
N LYS A 69 -54.70 12.68 7.19
CA LYS A 69 -55.01 11.25 7.04
C LYS A 69 -53.85 10.37 7.46
N ASP A 70 -54.20 9.22 8.03
CA ASP A 70 -53.24 8.17 8.35
C ASP A 70 -52.85 7.41 7.08
N LYS A 71 -51.55 7.26 6.85
CA LYS A 71 -50.97 6.54 5.72
C LYS A 71 -50.02 5.46 6.25
N ALA A 72 -50.05 4.29 5.63
CA ALA A 72 -49.04 3.27 5.84
C ALA A 72 -47.90 3.50 4.84
N VAL A 73 -46.67 3.65 5.34
CA VAL A 73 -45.50 3.99 4.53
C VAL A 73 -44.37 3.01 4.84
N ASP A 74 -43.69 2.53 3.80
CA ASP A 74 -42.47 1.75 3.94
C ASP A 74 -41.29 2.68 4.27
N VAL A 75 -40.56 2.37 5.32
CA VAL A 75 -39.46 3.18 5.85
C VAL A 75 -38.32 3.32 4.84
N ASN A 76 -38.01 2.29 4.05
CA ASN A 76 -36.94 2.34 3.05
C ASN A 76 -37.32 3.21 1.86
N MET A 77 -38.57 3.08 1.41
CA MET A 77 -39.13 3.94 0.35
C MET A 77 -39.19 5.41 0.80
N LEU A 78 -39.52 5.64 2.07
CA LEU A 78 -39.53 6.97 2.66
C LEU A 78 -38.11 7.55 2.71
N ALA A 79 -37.15 6.75 3.17
CA ALA A 79 -35.75 7.14 3.24
C ALA A 79 -35.18 7.52 1.86
N ALA A 80 -35.45 6.70 0.85
CA ALA A 80 -35.06 6.97 -0.53
C ALA A 80 -35.70 8.27 -1.08
N ARG A 81 -36.95 8.57 -0.72
CA ARG A 81 -37.67 9.77 -1.17
C ARG A 81 -37.22 11.06 -0.48
N THR A 82 -36.78 10.98 0.77
CA THR A 82 -36.32 12.14 1.55
C THR A 82 -34.82 12.34 1.48
N GLY A 83 -34.10 11.56 0.67
CA GLY A 83 -32.63 11.58 0.64
C GLY A 83 -31.99 11.16 1.96
N ASP A 84 -32.72 10.42 2.80
CA ASP A 84 -32.22 9.87 4.05
C ASP A 84 -31.33 8.65 3.74
N HIS A 85 -30.10 8.94 3.33
CA HIS A 85 -29.01 7.97 3.28
C HIS A 85 -28.35 7.79 4.64
N SER A 86 -28.97 8.29 5.73
CA SER A 86 -28.45 8.19 7.08
C SER A 86 -28.49 6.74 7.53
N ASP A 87 -27.43 6.02 7.18
CA ASP A 87 -26.72 5.23 8.15
C ASP A 87 -26.21 6.21 9.25
N ASP A 88 -27.11 6.84 10.01
CA ASP A 88 -26.78 7.53 11.27
C ASP A 88 -26.55 6.45 12.34
N ARG A 89 -25.63 5.57 12.00
CA ARG A 89 -24.58 5.04 12.84
C ARG A 89 -23.92 6.21 13.60
N THR A 90 -24.60 6.69 14.62
CA THR A 90 -23.94 7.35 15.77
C THR A 90 -22.87 6.42 16.38
N THR A 91 -22.94 5.13 16.10
CA THR A 91 -21.80 4.21 16.06
C THR A 91 -21.15 4.23 14.68
N PHE A 92 -20.20 5.13 14.42
CA PHE A 92 -19.12 4.89 13.45
C PHE A 92 -18.63 3.44 13.61
N VAL A 93 -19.09 2.55 12.73
CA VAL A 93 -18.75 1.12 12.75
C VAL A 93 -17.74 0.94 11.63
N THR A 94 -16.48 0.91 12.02
CA THR A 94 -15.41 0.40 11.17
C THR A 94 -15.42 -1.12 11.25
N THR A 95 -15.11 -1.79 10.15
CA THR A 95 -14.96 -3.26 10.16
C THR A 95 -13.72 -3.67 10.96
N ARG A 96 -12.73 -2.76 11.07
CA ARG A 96 -11.45 -2.96 11.74
C ARG A 96 -11.05 -1.69 12.51
N THR A 97 -10.07 -1.77 13.40
CA THR A 97 -9.50 -0.56 14.00
C THR A 97 -8.68 0.19 12.95
N PRO A 98 -9.02 1.45 12.59
CA PRO A 98 -8.29 2.20 11.57
C PRO A 98 -6.89 2.55 12.08
N LYS A 99 -5.89 2.42 11.21
CA LYS A 99 -4.50 2.82 11.48
C LYS A 99 -4.23 4.25 11.05
N GLU A 100 -4.99 4.75 10.07
CA GLU A 100 -4.84 6.09 9.52
C GLU A 100 -6.21 6.66 9.16
N ALA A 101 -6.44 7.92 9.53
CA ALA A 101 -7.62 8.69 9.20
C ALA A 101 -7.22 9.81 8.26
N ILE A 102 -7.81 9.82 7.07
CA ILE A 102 -7.47 10.74 6.00
C ILE A 102 -8.68 11.64 5.74
N LEU A 103 -8.47 12.95 5.75
CA LEU A 103 -9.47 13.89 5.28
C LEU A 103 -9.00 14.51 3.97
N VAL A 104 -9.75 14.28 2.90
CA VAL A 104 -9.46 14.86 1.58
C VAL A 104 -10.18 16.21 1.47
N LEU A 105 -9.41 17.25 1.20
CA LEU A 105 -9.91 18.60 0.91
C LEU A 105 -9.89 18.81 -0.60
N ILE A 106 -11.06 19.02 -1.19
CA ILE A 106 -11.22 19.32 -2.61
C ILE A 106 -11.56 20.80 -2.77
N ASP A 107 -10.73 21.49 -3.54
CA ASP A 107 -10.99 22.85 -3.97
C ASP A 107 -12.08 22.88 -5.04
N THR A 108 -13.08 23.70 -4.81
CA THR A 108 -14.23 23.92 -5.68
C THR A 108 -14.37 25.38 -6.08
N SER A 109 -13.32 26.19 -5.89
CA SER A 109 -13.31 27.60 -6.25
C SER A 109 -13.36 27.82 -7.77
N SER A 110 -13.68 29.04 -8.20
CA SER A 110 -13.79 29.36 -9.64
C SER A 110 -12.47 29.17 -10.41
N SER A 111 -11.30 29.29 -9.76
CA SER A 111 -10.01 29.06 -10.43
C SER A 111 -9.80 27.60 -10.82
N MET A 112 -10.58 26.68 -10.26
CA MET A 112 -10.59 25.26 -10.62
C MET A 112 -11.31 24.98 -11.96
N ASP A 113 -12.03 25.96 -12.51
CA ASP A 113 -12.66 25.88 -13.83
C ASP A 113 -11.71 26.24 -14.98
N GLU A 114 -10.49 26.69 -14.66
CA GLU A 114 -9.44 27.04 -15.62
C GLU A 114 -8.70 25.79 -16.17
N GLU A 115 -8.01 25.95 -17.29
CA GLU A 115 -7.13 24.94 -17.86
C GLU A 115 -6.00 24.56 -16.87
N CYS A 116 -5.79 23.25 -16.67
CA CYS A 116 -4.81 22.77 -15.69
C CYS A 116 -3.37 22.89 -16.20
N TYR A 117 -3.12 22.53 -17.46
CA TYR A 117 -1.79 22.50 -18.05
C TYR A 117 -1.79 23.17 -19.42
N VAL A 118 -0.68 23.83 -19.76
CA VAL A 118 -0.55 24.55 -21.04
C VAL A 118 -0.72 23.55 -22.20
N GLY A 119 -1.80 23.70 -22.98
CA GLY A 119 -2.11 22.82 -24.10
C GLY A 119 -2.96 21.59 -23.77
N SER A 120 -3.53 21.51 -22.56
CA SER A 120 -4.54 20.50 -22.20
C SER A 120 -5.94 21.12 -22.22
N GLU A 121 -6.89 20.46 -22.88
CA GLU A 121 -8.32 20.88 -22.85
C GLU A 121 -9.01 20.55 -21.50
N MET A 122 -8.31 19.89 -20.57
CA MET A 122 -8.88 19.47 -19.28
C MET A 122 -8.81 20.59 -18.24
N LYS A 123 -9.94 20.80 -17.56
CA LYS A 123 -10.06 21.73 -16.44
C LYS A 123 -9.38 21.15 -15.18
N LYS A 124 -8.89 22.01 -14.28
CA LYS A 124 -8.29 21.58 -13.01
C LYS A 124 -9.24 20.71 -12.18
N ILE A 125 -10.54 21.06 -12.14
CA ILE A 125 -11.54 20.28 -11.39
C ILE A 125 -11.72 18.85 -11.92
N ASP A 126 -11.62 18.65 -13.24
CA ASP A 126 -11.73 17.32 -13.84
C ASP A 126 -10.51 16.47 -13.51
N VAL A 127 -9.31 17.09 -13.50
CA VAL A 127 -8.09 16.44 -13.02
C VAL A 127 -8.22 16.05 -11.54
N VAL A 128 -8.76 16.91 -10.68
CA VAL A 128 -9.00 16.56 -9.26
C VAL A 128 -9.93 15.36 -9.13
N LYS A 129 -11.01 15.30 -9.92
CA LYS A 129 -11.95 14.16 -9.90
C LYS A 129 -11.24 12.86 -10.29
N GLU A 130 -10.41 12.90 -11.32
CA GLU A 130 -9.65 11.74 -11.78
C GLU A 130 -8.61 11.28 -10.74
N LEU A 131 -7.89 12.24 -10.15
CA LEU A 131 -6.93 11.98 -9.06
C LEU A 131 -7.61 11.33 -7.85
N PHE A 132 -8.78 11.83 -7.45
CA PHE A 132 -9.53 11.25 -6.33
C PHE A 132 -10.06 9.85 -6.66
N ASP A 133 -10.55 9.63 -7.88
CA ASP A 133 -11.03 8.31 -8.31
C ASP A 133 -9.91 7.26 -8.27
N ASN A 134 -8.70 7.64 -8.71
CA ASN A 134 -7.51 6.80 -8.62
C ASN A 134 -7.06 6.56 -7.17
N PHE A 135 -7.02 7.62 -6.34
CA PHE A 135 -6.73 7.50 -4.92
C PHE A 135 -7.67 6.51 -4.23
N ALA A 136 -8.98 6.63 -4.47
CA ALA A 136 -9.99 5.76 -3.88
C ALA A 136 -9.83 4.30 -4.36
N THR A 137 -9.70 4.10 -5.67
CA THR A 137 -9.57 2.77 -6.28
C THR A 137 -8.31 2.04 -5.79
N ARG A 138 -7.16 2.73 -5.77
CA ARG A 138 -5.89 2.14 -5.30
C ARG A 138 -5.90 1.89 -3.79
N THR A 139 -6.49 2.79 -2.99
CA THR A 139 -6.62 2.58 -1.54
C THR A 139 -7.45 1.34 -1.21
N MET A 140 -8.57 1.12 -1.92
CA MET A 140 -9.39 -0.08 -1.76
C MET A 140 -8.65 -1.34 -2.23
N ALA A 141 -7.94 -1.27 -3.37
CA ALA A 141 -7.19 -2.41 -3.91
C ALA A 141 -6.06 -2.87 -2.97
N TYR A 142 -5.41 -1.95 -2.26
CA TYR A 142 -4.34 -2.28 -1.32
C TYR A 142 -4.82 -2.76 0.06
N ASP A 143 -6.14 -2.75 0.34
CA ASP A 143 -6.76 -3.11 1.63
C ASP A 143 -6.11 -2.39 2.84
N PHE A 144 -5.81 -1.10 2.68
CA PHE A 144 -5.28 -0.31 3.79
C PHE A 144 -6.35 -0.05 4.85
N TYR A 145 -5.94 0.03 6.11
CA TYR A 145 -6.87 0.23 7.23
C TYR A 145 -7.11 1.73 7.41
N HIS A 146 -7.66 2.33 6.37
CA HIS A 146 -7.91 3.76 6.25
C HIS A 146 -9.39 4.06 6.47
N VAL A 147 -9.65 5.20 7.11
CA VAL A 147 -10.97 5.80 7.14
C VAL A 147 -10.87 7.17 6.49
N ILE A 148 -11.72 7.41 5.49
CA ILE A 148 -11.59 8.58 4.63
C ILE A 148 -12.84 9.44 4.78
N GLY A 149 -12.64 10.74 5.01
CA GLY A 149 -13.70 11.75 4.94
C GLY A 149 -13.42 12.77 3.84
N LEU A 150 -14.47 13.45 3.39
CA LEU A 150 -14.40 14.40 2.28
C LEU A 150 -14.97 15.75 2.69
N VAL A 151 -14.18 16.79 2.46
CA VAL A 151 -14.56 18.18 2.64
C VAL A 151 -14.31 18.92 1.33
N THR A 152 -15.30 19.67 0.88
CA THR A 152 -15.16 20.58 -0.25
C THR A 152 -15.09 22.01 0.28
N PHE A 153 -14.25 22.82 -0.33
CA PHE A 153 -14.15 24.23 0.01
C PHE A 153 -14.20 25.10 -1.24
N GLY A 154 -14.94 26.18 -1.13
CA GLY A 154 -15.13 27.22 -2.13
C GLY A 154 -15.55 28.48 -1.38
N SER A 155 -16.68 29.10 -1.75
CA SER A 155 -17.27 30.18 -0.94
C SER A 155 -17.68 29.76 0.48
N LEU A 156 -17.86 28.46 0.71
CA LEU A 156 -18.14 27.88 2.03
C LEU A 156 -17.39 26.54 2.15
N VAL A 157 -17.02 26.19 3.38
CA VAL A 157 -16.44 24.88 3.70
C VAL A 157 -17.58 23.93 4.06
N LYS A 158 -17.81 22.89 3.25
CA LYS A 158 -18.85 21.88 3.46
C LYS A 158 -18.23 20.52 3.73
N LEU A 159 -18.62 19.90 4.85
CA LEU A 159 -18.34 18.49 5.11
C LEU A 159 -19.39 17.66 4.37
N LEU A 160 -18.98 17.03 3.27
CA LEU A 160 -19.91 16.21 2.47
C LEU A 160 -20.15 14.85 3.14
N TYR A 161 -19.09 14.24 3.68
CA TYR A 161 -19.18 12.91 4.26
C TYR A 161 -18.35 12.75 5.52
N LYS A 162 -18.96 12.09 6.51
CA LYS A 162 -18.27 11.59 7.70
C LYS A 162 -17.44 10.35 7.30
N PHE A 163 -16.34 10.14 8.01
CA PHE A 163 -15.37 9.08 7.76
C PHE A 163 -15.99 7.70 7.45
N THR A 164 -15.61 7.11 6.33
CA THR A 164 -16.08 5.79 5.85
C THR A 164 -14.91 4.89 5.43
N GLU A 165 -15.20 3.59 5.30
CA GLU A 165 -14.35 2.61 4.61
C GLU A 165 -14.81 2.37 3.16
N ASN A 166 -16.09 2.62 2.84
CA ASN A 166 -16.66 2.39 1.50
C ASN A 166 -16.64 3.68 0.67
N LEU A 167 -15.76 3.72 -0.33
CA LEU A 167 -15.52 4.91 -1.16
C LEU A 167 -16.37 4.96 -2.45
N GLU A 168 -17.18 3.95 -2.75
CA GLU A 168 -17.97 3.93 -3.99
C GLU A 168 -18.99 5.06 -4.01
N THR A 169 -19.68 5.30 -2.89
CA THR A 169 -20.60 6.43 -2.75
C THR A 169 -19.87 7.77 -2.85
N PHE A 170 -18.61 7.86 -2.41
CA PHE A 170 -17.81 9.08 -2.54
C PHE A 170 -17.49 9.40 -3.99
N LYS A 171 -17.16 8.37 -4.80
CA LYS A 171 -16.83 8.54 -6.23
C LYS A 171 -17.98 9.17 -7.01
N GLU A 172 -19.22 8.75 -6.75
CA GLU A 172 -20.41 9.33 -7.41
C GLU A 172 -20.58 10.82 -7.08
N HIS A 173 -20.39 11.19 -5.81
CA HIS A 173 -20.55 12.57 -5.37
C HIS A 173 -19.44 13.48 -5.89
N VAL A 174 -18.19 13.02 -5.89
CA VAL A 174 -17.07 13.80 -6.41
C VAL A 174 -17.25 14.10 -7.90
N ARG A 175 -17.84 13.18 -8.67
CA ARG A 175 -18.17 13.42 -10.10
C ARG A 175 -19.15 14.56 -10.30
N SER A 176 -20.09 14.75 -9.37
CA SER A 176 -21.11 15.81 -9.42
C SER A 176 -20.63 17.20 -8.96
N ILE A 177 -19.39 17.33 -8.49
CA ILE A 177 -18.84 18.61 -8.02
C ILE A 177 -18.61 19.56 -9.19
N GLU A 178 -19.02 20.81 -9.04
CA GLU A 178 -18.76 21.90 -9.98
C GLU A 178 -17.95 23.02 -9.30
N ALA A 179 -17.12 23.71 -10.09
CA ALA A 179 -16.28 24.80 -9.62
C ALA A 179 -17.08 26.11 -9.55
N ALA A 180 -17.20 26.70 -8.36
CA ALA A 180 -17.85 27.99 -8.12
C ALA A 180 -17.34 28.69 -6.85
N GLY A 181 -17.27 30.03 -6.92
CA GLY A 181 -17.05 30.87 -5.75
C GLY A 181 -15.59 31.16 -5.42
N CYS A 182 -15.35 31.65 -4.20
CA CYS A 182 -14.01 32.05 -3.71
C CYS A 182 -13.25 30.86 -3.11
N THR A 183 -12.04 31.08 -2.60
CA THR A 183 -11.21 30.02 -2.00
C THR A 183 -10.97 30.31 -0.52
N LEU A 184 -11.42 29.38 0.33
CA LEU A 184 -11.31 29.41 1.80
C LEU A 184 -10.43 28.26 2.31
N LEU A 185 -9.17 28.21 1.87
CA LEU A 185 -8.25 27.09 2.09
C LEU A 185 -7.89 26.92 3.57
N TYR A 186 -7.53 28.01 4.26
CA TYR A 186 -7.09 27.93 5.65
C TYR A 186 -8.25 27.64 6.61
N ASP A 187 -9.45 28.16 6.31
CA ASP A 187 -10.67 27.80 7.03
C ASP A 187 -11.04 26.32 6.84
N ALA A 188 -10.81 25.77 5.64
CA ALA A 188 -11.00 24.34 5.36
C ALA A 188 -10.03 23.48 6.17
N LEU A 189 -8.74 23.85 6.21
CA LEU A 189 -7.74 23.17 7.04
C LEU A 189 -8.08 23.21 8.54
N ARG A 190 -8.56 24.35 9.06
CA ARG A 190 -9.02 24.42 10.46
C ARG A 190 -10.20 23.48 10.69
N ARG A 191 -11.19 23.46 9.78
CA ARG A 191 -12.35 22.59 9.93
C ARG A 191 -11.95 21.12 9.87
N ALA A 192 -11.03 20.77 8.99
CA ALA A 192 -10.46 19.44 8.87
C ALA A 192 -9.80 18.97 10.16
N ALA A 193 -8.96 19.83 10.75
CA ALA A 193 -8.30 19.55 12.02
C ALA A 193 -9.32 19.26 13.13
N LEU A 194 -10.40 20.04 13.22
CA LEU A 194 -11.46 19.82 14.20
C LEU A 194 -12.19 18.47 14.04
N GLU A 195 -12.44 18.02 12.82
CA GLU A 195 -13.10 16.71 12.60
C GLU A 195 -12.15 15.53 12.89
N LEU A 196 -10.86 15.68 12.56
CA LEU A 196 -9.83 14.68 12.88
C LEU A 196 -9.57 14.59 14.40
N GLU A 197 -9.54 15.73 15.11
CA GLU A 197 -9.43 15.78 16.57
C GLU A 197 -10.56 14.99 17.26
N LYS A 198 -11.80 15.07 16.74
CA LYS A 198 -12.92 14.26 17.25
C LYS A 198 -12.68 12.77 17.07
N LEU A 199 -12.12 12.35 15.93
CA LEU A 199 -11.77 10.94 15.71
C LEU A 199 -10.64 10.46 16.62
N GLN A 200 -9.64 11.32 16.88
CA GLN A 200 -8.51 10.99 17.74
C GLN A 200 -8.96 10.61 19.15
N THR A 201 -10.02 11.25 19.67
CA THR A 201 -10.59 10.87 20.98
C THR A 201 -11.15 9.45 21.01
N ARG A 202 -11.55 8.90 19.86
CA ARG A 202 -12.09 7.55 19.70
C ARG A 202 -11.00 6.52 19.36
N PHE A 203 -10.00 6.94 18.57
CA PHE A 203 -8.89 6.11 18.12
C PHE A 203 -7.56 6.83 18.37
N PRO A 204 -6.98 6.70 19.59
CA PRO A 204 -5.78 7.45 19.97
C PRO A 204 -4.53 7.03 19.17
N ASP A 205 -4.46 5.77 18.74
CA ASP A 205 -3.32 5.24 17.97
C ASP A 205 -3.40 5.53 16.46
N CYS A 206 -4.46 6.20 16.01
CA CYS A 206 -4.70 6.49 14.60
C CYS A 206 -3.87 7.68 14.12
N ARG A 207 -3.15 7.51 13.00
CA ARG A 207 -2.43 8.61 12.35
C ARG A 207 -3.42 9.54 11.67
N LEU A 208 -3.29 10.84 11.89
CA LEU A 208 -4.19 11.84 11.32
C LEU A 208 -3.53 12.53 10.13
N ARG A 209 -4.24 12.58 9.00
CA ARG A 209 -3.73 13.12 7.76
C ARG A 209 -4.77 13.97 7.04
N ILE A 210 -4.31 15.05 6.42
CA ILE A 210 -5.09 15.84 5.48
C ILE A 210 -4.41 15.78 4.11
N ILE A 211 -5.20 15.56 3.05
CA ILE A 211 -4.73 15.64 1.65
C ILE A 211 -5.46 16.79 0.98
N CYS A 212 -4.74 17.81 0.52
CA CYS A 212 -5.31 18.97 -0.17
C CYS A 212 -5.13 18.85 -1.69
N LEU A 213 -6.24 18.87 -2.43
CA LEU A 213 -6.29 18.93 -3.88
C LEU A 213 -6.76 20.33 -4.31
N THR A 214 -5.83 21.20 -4.71
CA THR A 214 -6.08 22.64 -4.92
C THR A 214 -5.05 23.25 -5.86
N ASP A 215 -5.33 24.42 -6.42
CA ASP A 215 -4.32 25.26 -7.08
C ASP A 215 -3.59 26.21 -6.10
N GLY A 216 -3.96 26.16 -4.82
CA GLY A 216 -3.30 26.81 -3.69
C GLY A 216 -3.72 28.27 -3.45
N ASN A 217 -4.48 28.89 -4.34
CA ASN A 217 -4.86 30.29 -4.19
C ASN A 217 -5.83 30.45 -3.01
N ASP A 218 -5.52 31.30 -2.04
CA ASP A 218 -6.50 31.71 -1.01
C ASP A 218 -6.91 33.16 -1.26
N SER A 219 -8.22 33.41 -1.31
CA SER A 219 -8.78 34.72 -1.67
C SER A 219 -9.66 35.33 -0.58
N GLY A 220 -9.87 34.64 0.55
CA GLY A 220 -10.80 35.13 1.55
C GLY A 220 -10.84 34.38 2.88
N SER A 221 -9.85 33.53 3.20
CA SER A 221 -9.83 32.89 4.51
C SER A 221 -9.71 33.92 5.62
N SER A 222 -10.44 33.70 6.71
CA SER A 222 -10.42 34.59 7.88
C SER A 222 -9.28 34.27 8.86
N ILE A 223 -8.51 33.22 8.58
CA ILE A 223 -7.46 32.70 9.47
C ILE A 223 -6.11 32.82 8.78
N GLU A 224 -5.14 33.28 9.56
CA GLU A 224 -3.75 33.32 9.14
C GLU A 224 -3.12 31.91 9.04
N PRO A 225 -2.25 31.66 8.04
CA PRO A 225 -1.62 30.36 7.79
C PRO A 225 -0.81 29.83 8.98
N GLU A 226 -0.15 30.70 9.76
CA GLU A 226 0.64 30.29 10.92
C GLU A 226 -0.24 29.72 12.02
N ALA A 227 -1.39 30.36 12.26
CA ALA A 227 -2.33 29.94 13.30
C ALA A 227 -2.88 28.55 13.01
N VAL A 228 -3.16 28.25 11.73
CA VAL A 228 -3.58 26.91 11.28
C VAL A 228 -2.43 25.91 11.43
N THR A 229 -1.22 26.26 11.03
CA THR A 229 -0.04 25.37 11.10
C THR A 229 0.27 24.97 12.54
N VAL A 230 0.26 25.93 13.47
CA VAL A 230 0.48 25.68 14.90
C VAL A 230 -0.56 24.72 15.45
N ARG A 231 -1.82 24.82 15.01
CA ARG A 231 -2.87 23.90 15.43
C ARG A 231 -2.63 22.49 14.90
N LEU A 232 -2.30 22.36 13.61
CA LEU A 232 -2.03 21.08 12.97
C LEU A 232 -0.89 20.32 13.67
N LEU A 233 0.20 21.04 14.01
CA LEU A 233 1.32 20.46 14.76
C LEU A 233 0.93 20.02 16.17
N LYS A 234 0.15 20.84 16.91
CA LYS A 234 -0.30 20.49 18.27
C LYS A 234 -1.16 19.23 18.28
N SER A 235 -1.94 19.02 17.24
CA SER A 235 -2.81 17.85 17.08
C SER A 235 -2.11 16.68 16.38
N ASN A 236 -0.81 16.81 16.05
CA ASN A 236 -0.01 15.82 15.31
C ASN A 236 -0.67 15.37 13.99
N ILE A 237 -1.17 16.34 13.22
CA ILE A 237 -1.82 16.14 11.93
C ILE A 237 -0.84 16.47 10.81
N THR A 238 -0.59 15.52 9.92
CA THR A 238 0.25 15.70 8.74
C THR A 238 -0.57 16.22 7.56
N VAL A 239 -0.08 17.25 6.86
CA VAL A 239 -0.73 17.78 5.65
C VAL A 239 0.09 17.42 4.43
N ASP A 240 -0.54 16.76 3.46
CA ASP A 240 -0.02 16.59 2.11
C ASP A 240 -0.79 17.49 1.16
N SER A 241 -0.08 18.16 0.25
CA SER A 241 -0.69 19.05 -0.74
C SER A 241 -0.31 18.64 -2.15
N ILE A 242 -1.30 18.60 -3.04
CA ILE A 242 -1.12 18.39 -4.48
C ILE A 242 -1.58 19.67 -5.16
N LEU A 243 -0.60 20.44 -5.63
CA LEU A 243 -0.81 21.72 -6.29
C LEU A 243 -1.04 21.51 -7.78
N LEU A 244 -2.19 21.94 -8.27
CA LEU A 244 -2.54 21.91 -9.70
C LEU A 244 -2.31 23.26 -10.35
N GLY A 245 -1.87 23.25 -11.61
CA GLY A 245 -1.62 24.47 -12.38
C GLY A 245 -0.19 24.98 -12.30
N THR A 246 0.03 26.14 -12.93
CA THR A 246 1.36 26.73 -13.14
C THR A 246 1.83 27.60 -11.98
N VAL A 247 0.90 28.10 -11.15
CA VAL A 247 1.20 29.00 -10.03
C VAL A 247 2.00 28.27 -8.95
N GLU A 248 3.01 28.93 -8.39
CA GLU A 248 3.75 28.41 -7.25
C GLU A 248 3.11 28.89 -5.96
N ASN A 249 2.90 27.98 -5.02
CA ASN A 249 2.37 28.32 -3.72
C ASN A 249 3.36 27.97 -2.61
N HIS A 250 4.10 28.99 -2.16
CA HIS A 250 5.15 28.82 -1.15
C HIS A 250 4.55 28.62 0.25
N MET A 251 3.33 29.10 0.50
CA MET A 251 2.68 29.01 1.80
C MET A 251 2.16 27.60 2.08
N LEU A 252 1.32 27.04 1.19
CA LEU A 252 0.82 25.68 1.36
C LEU A 252 1.95 24.65 1.34
N HIS A 253 2.97 24.86 0.49
CA HIS A 253 4.19 24.07 0.50
C HIS A 253 4.91 24.12 1.86
N GLY A 254 5.06 25.32 2.43
CA GLY A 254 5.63 25.50 3.76
C GLY A 254 4.83 24.80 4.86
N ILE A 255 3.49 24.84 4.81
CA ILE A 255 2.61 24.16 5.78
C ILE A 255 2.78 22.64 5.71
N SER A 256 2.74 22.08 4.50
CA SER A 256 2.92 20.64 4.29
C SER A 256 4.27 20.16 4.82
N ASN A 257 5.36 20.87 4.51
CA ASN A 257 6.69 20.53 5.02
C ASN A 257 6.81 20.74 6.54
N ALA A 258 6.25 21.81 7.10
CA ALA A 258 6.31 22.08 8.53
C ALA A 258 5.62 20.98 9.35
N THR A 259 4.52 20.43 8.85
CA THR A 259 3.77 19.32 9.48
C THR A 259 4.37 17.92 9.23
N GLY A 260 5.51 17.85 8.54
CA GLY A 260 6.19 16.59 8.21
C GLY A 260 5.63 15.86 6.99
N GLY A 261 4.76 16.51 6.22
CA GLY A 261 4.15 16.00 5.00
C GLY A 261 4.93 16.35 3.72
N CYS A 262 4.27 16.16 2.59
CA CYS A 262 4.85 16.33 1.25
C CYS A 262 4.00 17.28 0.40
N CYS A 263 4.67 18.05 -0.44
CA CYS A 263 4.04 18.95 -1.40
C CYS A 263 4.43 18.55 -2.82
N PHE A 264 3.44 18.10 -3.59
CA PHE A 264 3.60 17.64 -4.96
C PHE A 264 3.07 18.69 -5.94
N LYS A 265 3.76 18.86 -7.08
CA LYS A 265 3.29 19.70 -8.19
C LYS A 265 3.46 18.93 -9.51
N PRO A 266 2.51 18.03 -9.83
CA PRO A 266 2.56 17.31 -11.10
C PRO A 266 2.46 18.31 -12.27
N GLN A 267 3.35 18.18 -13.26
CA GLN A 267 3.37 19.03 -14.46
C GLN A 267 2.44 18.51 -15.57
N THR A 268 1.98 17.27 -15.45
CA THR A 268 1.06 16.64 -16.39
C THR A 268 0.03 15.78 -15.64
N THR A 269 -1.11 15.51 -16.29
CA THR A 269 -2.11 14.58 -15.73
C THR A 269 -1.47 13.21 -15.48
N LYS A 270 -0.63 12.70 -16.40
CA LYS A 270 0.06 11.41 -16.26
C LYS A 270 0.95 11.35 -15.01
N GLU A 271 1.68 12.43 -14.70
CA GLU A 271 2.45 12.53 -13.45
C GLU A 271 1.55 12.55 -12.21
N GLY A 272 0.42 13.25 -12.28
CA GLY A 272 -0.58 13.27 -11.21
C GLY A 272 -1.18 11.89 -10.93
N LEU A 273 -1.53 11.13 -11.96
CA LEU A 273 -2.03 9.76 -11.80
C LEU A 273 -0.95 8.85 -11.21
N LYS A 274 0.29 8.96 -11.70
CA LYS A 274 1.45 8.22 -11.19
C LYS A 274 1.67 8.45 -9.69
N LEU A 275 1.44 9.67 -9.22
CA LEU A 275 1.60 10.03 -7.82
C LEU A 275 0.75 9.14 -6.90
N PHE A 276 -0.49 8.82 -7.31
CA PHE A 276 -1.39 7.95 -6.55
C PHE A 276 -1.15 6.44 -6.78
N GLU A 277 -0.22 6.07 -7.64
CA GLU A 277 0.30 4.69 -7.71
C GLU A 277 1.40 4.44 -6.66
N ILE A 278 1.97 5.50 -6.07
CA ILE A 278 3.04 5.41 -5.08
C ILE A 278 2.47 5.08 -3.69
N GLU A 279 2.90 3.95 -3.13
CA GLU A 279 2.40 3.45 -1.83
C GLU A 279 2.64 4.46 -0.68
N THR A 280 3.77 5.17 -0.69
CA THR A 280 4.10 6.21 0.31
C THR A 280 3.24 7.46 0.19
N VAL A 281 2.61 7.68 -0.96
CA VAL A 281 1.59 8.73 -1.14
C VAL A 281 0.24 8.24 -0.63
N LEU A 282 -0.12 6.97 -0.83
CA LEU A 282 -1.40 6.45 -0.37
C LEU A 282 -1.49 6.34 1.15
N SER A 283 -0.43 5.86 1.81
CA SER A 283 -0.44 5.54 3.25
C SER A 283 0.78 6.11 3.97
N LEU A 284 0.57 6.94 5.01
CA LEU A 284 1.68 7.43 5.87
C LEU A 284 2.38 6.30 6.62
N ALA A 285 1.72 5.15 6.83
CA ALA A 285 2.35 3.98 7.44
C ALA A 285 3.60 3.47 6.68
N GLN A 286 3.67 3.71 5.37
CA GLN A 286 4.76 3.25 4.51
C GLN A 286 5.83 4.33 4.30
N ARG A 287 5.58 5.57 4.73
CA ARG A 287 6.44 6.72 4.52
C ARG A 287 7.36 6.93 5.71
N LYS A 288 8.62 7.24 5.43
CA LYS A 288 9.51 7.84 6.43
C LYS A 288 9.12 9.31 6.60
N LEU A 289 8.53 9.65 7.74
CA LEU A 289 8.07 11.01 8.03
C LEU A 289 9.26 11.96 8.16
N LYS A 290 9.09 13.20 7.66
CA LYS A 290 10.03 14.29 7.92
C LYS A 290 9.86 14.74 9.37
N ASP A 291 10.94 15.20 10.00
CA ASP A 291 10.87 15.69 11.38
C ASP A 291 9.99 16.97 11.40
N PRO A 292 8.87 16.96 12.13
CA PRO A 292 8.00 18.13 12.21
C PRO A 292 8.70 19.26 12.96
N LEU A 293 8.39 20.50 12.59
CA LEU A 293 8.97 21.66 13.25
C LEU A 293 8.36 21.90 14.63
N ASP A 294 9.15 22.54 15.49
CA ASP A 294 8.64 23.03 16.76
C ASP A 294 7.59 24.13 16.54
N PRO A 295 6.40 24.04 17.17
CA PRO A 295 5.33 25.02 17.01
C PRO A 295 5.72 26.46 17.34
N SER A 296 6.74 26.67 18.17
CA SER A 296 7.25 27.99 18.57
C SER A 296 8.12 28.67 17.51
N SER A 297 8.56 27.93 16.49
CA SER A 297 9.49 28.41 15.47
C SER A 297 8.78 28.83 14.17
N ILE A 298 7.45 28.75 14.13
CA ILE A 298 6.65 29.07 12.93
C ILE A 298 6.47 30.58 12.81
N ASN A 299 7.02 31.13 11.74
CA ASN A 299 6.77 32.49 11.25
C ASN A 299 6.52 32.43 9.73
N PRO A 300 5.84 33.42 9.12
CA PRO A 300 5.60 33.43 7.67
C PRO A 300 6.89 33.33 6.86
N SER A 301 7.93 34.06 7.27
CA SER A 301 9.27 33.99 6.66
C SER A 301 9.93 32.61 6.77
N THR A 302 9.59 31.83 7.80
CA THR A 302 10.09 30.45 7.96
C THR A 302 9.38 29.51 7.00
N LEU A 303 8.06 29.67 6.81
CA LEU A 303 7.28 28.89 5.84
C LEU A 303 7.74 29.18 4.40
N SER A 304 7.96 30.44 4.04
CA SER A 304 8.48 30.79 2.71
C SER A 304 9.90 30.27 2.45
N ARG A 305 10.77 30.25 3.49
CA ARG A 305 12.14 29.72 3.37
C ARG A 305 12.19 28.20 3.11
N PHE A 306 11.13 27.46 3.44
CA PHE A 306 11.08 26.03 3.09
C PHE A 306 11.04 25.81 1.59
N PHE A 307 10.35 26.67 0.85
CA PHE A 307 10.30 26.58 -0.61
C PHE A 307 11.69 26.78 -1.24
N GLU A 308 12.47 27.72 -0.72
CA GLU A 308 13.83 28.00 -1.21
C GLU A 308 14.83 26.86 -0.90
N THR A 309 14.58 26.09 0.15
CA THR A 309 15.49 25.04 0.63
C THR A 309 15.09 23.64 0.16
N HIS A 310 13.79 23.41 -0.03
CA HIS A 310 13.20 22.13 -0.41
C HIS A 310 12.23 22.40 -1.55
N GLY A 311 12.53 21.87 -2.75
CA GLY A 311 11.62 21.95 -3.89
C GLY A 311 10.34 21.14 -3.68
N TYR A 312 9.62 20.85 -4.76
CA TYR A 312 8.49 19.93 -4.72
C TYR A 312 8.98 18.48 -4.51
N ASP A 313 8.21 17.71 -3.75
CA ASP A 313 8.45 16.28 -3.59
C ASP A 313 8.02 15.54 -4.86
N GLU A 314 8.80 14.54 -5.28
CA GLU A 314 8.46 13.66 -6.41
C GLU A 314 8.09 12.24 -5.94
N CYS A 315 8.88 11.67 -5.03
CA CYS A 315 8.64 10.34 -4.47
C CYS A 315 9.11 10.28 -3.00
N PRO A 316 8.18 10.23 -2.03
CA PRO A 316 8.54 10.18 -0.62
C PRO A 316 9.29 8.89 -0.27
N GLU A 317 10.31 9.00 0.60
CA GLU A 317 11.11 7.86 1.06
C GLU A 317 10.24 6.82 1.79
N THR A 318 10.47 5.55 1.48
CA THR A 318 9.81 4.42 2.15
C THR A 318 10.48 4.12 3.49
N SER A 319 9.68 3.85 4.52
CA SER A 319 10.18 3.25 5.76
C SER A 319 10.49 1.77 5.53
N LEU A 320 11.77 1.41 5.43
CA LEU A 320 12.18 0.01 5.43
C LEU A 320 12.10 -0.57 6.86
N PRO A 321 11.75 -1.86 7.02
CA PRO A 321 11.77 -2.51 8.32
C PRO A 321 13.17 -2.43 8.95
N SER A 322 13.25 -2.03 10.22
CA SER A 322 14.53 -1.91 10.95
C SER A 322 15.40 -3.18 10.91
N GLN A 323 14.76 -4.34 10.80
CA GLN A 323 15.38 -5.67 10.73
C GLN A 323 16.27 -5.86 9.50
N ILE A 324 16.10 -5.05 8.45
CA ILE A 324 16.91 -5.14 7.23
C ILE A 324 18.40 -4.85 7.49
N ASN A 325 18.67 -3.94 8.43
CA ASN A 325 20.01 -3.58 8.86
C ASN A 325 20.54 -4.53 9.96
N GLY A 326 19.73 -5.52 10.35
CA GLY A 326 20.11 -6.53 11.33
C GLY A 326 21.18 -7.48 10.79
N LYS A 327 21.99 -8.02 11.70
CA LYS A 327 22.90 -9.12 11.37
C LYS A 327 22.09 -10.34 10.95
N VAL A 328 22.52 -10.97 9.87
CA VAL A 328 21.95 -12.23 9.38
C VAL A 328 22.90 -13.38 9.62
N THR A 329 22.37 -14.59 9.58
CA THR A 329 23.16 -15.80 9.76
C THR A 329 22.86 -16.82 8.65
N ALA A 330 23.80 -17.75 8.44
CA ALA A 330 23.59 -18.85 7.51
C ALA A 330 22.40 -19.72 7.95
N THR A 331 21.64 -20.23 6.97
CA THR A 331 20.48 -21.11 7.22
C THR A 331 20.80 -22.29 8.14
N ALA A 332 21.94 -22.96 7.92
CA ALA A 332 22.38 -24.08 8.76
C ALA A 332 22.57 -23.68 10.24
N SER A 333 23.23 -22.54 10.48
CA SER A 333 23.50 -22.02 11.83
C SER A 333 22.22 -21.59 12.54
N ALA A 334 21.31 -20.91 11.83
CA ALA A 334 19.99 -20.56 12.34
C ALA A 334 19.19 -21.80 12.74
N LEU A 335 19.14 -22.81 11.86
CA LEU A 335 18.41 -24.06 12.11
C LEU A 335 18.98 -24.79 13.32
N LYS A 336 20.31 -24.96 13.42
CA LYS A 336 20.95 -25.58 14.60
C LYS A 336 20.60 -24.86 15.90
N LYS A 337 20.70 -23.53 15.90
CA LYS A 337 20.37 -22.70 17.07
C LYS A 337 18.91 -22.89 17.48
N LYS A 338 17.97 -22.83 16.52
CA LYS A 338 16.54 -22.96 16.77
C LYS A 338 16.11 -24.37 17.18
N ILE A 339 16.69 -25.41 16.57
CA ILE A 339 16.45 -26.81 16.97
C ILE A 339 16.96 -27.05 18.41
N ARG A 340 18.07 -26.44 18.83
CA ARG A 340 18.55 -26.52 20.22
C ARG A 340 17.63 -25.79 21.21
N GLU A 341 17.07 -24.66 20.81
CA GLU A 341 16.11 -23.86 21.60
C GLU A 341 14.72 -24.53 21.71
N SER A 342 14.48 -25.64 20.99
CA SER A 342 13.15 -26.23 20.72
C SER A 342 12.32 -26.73 21.89
N ARG A 343 12.78 -26.61 23.14
CA ARG A 343 12.01 -27.06 24.32
C ARG A 343 10.77 -26.20 24.61
N ARG A 344 10.47 -25.18 23.80
CA ARG A 344 9.48 -24.12 24.10
C ARG A 344 8.66 -23.61 22.90
N TRP A 345 8.32 -24.45 21.92
CA TRP A 345 7.46 -24.01 20.80
C TRP A 345 5.99 -24.00 21.21
N HIS A 346 5.40 -22.81 21.34
CA HIS A 346 3.97 -22.65 21.64
C HIS A 346 3.11 -22.24 20.42
N GLU A 347 3.69 -21.69 19.34
CA GLU A 347 2.95 -21.21 18.16
C GLU A 347 3.14 -22.11 16.93
N GLU A 348 2.05 -22.46 16.25
CA GLU A 348 2.05 -23.26 15.00
C GLU A 348 2.79 -22.56 13.85
N LYS A 349 2.68 -21.22 13.79
CA LYS A 349 3.40 -20.35 12.85
C LYS A 349 4.90 -20.59 12.87
N ASP A 350 5.50 -20.62 14.07
CA ASP A 350 6.95 -20.76 14.22
C ASP A 350 7.45 -22.11 13.71
N LYS A 351 6.67 -23.18 13.92
CA LYS A 351 6.96 -24.51 13.38
C LYS A 351 6.94 -24.49 11.86
N ARG A 352 5.92 -23.86 11.27
CA ARG A 352 5.80 -23.72 9.81
C ARG A 352 6.98 -22.95 9.21
N VAL A 353 7.36 -21.80 9.77
CA VAL A 353 8.52 -21.02 9.29
C VAL A 353 9.81 -21.83 9.37
N LEU A 354 9.99 -22.63 10.43
CA LEU A 354 11.14 -23.52 10.57
C LEU A 354 11.18 -24.63 9.50
N GLU A 355 10.02 -25.20 9.17
CA GLU A 355 9.88 -26.21 8.10
C GLU A 355 10.20 -25.63 6.73
N GLU A 356 9.74 -24.40 6.44
CA GLU A 356 10.08 -23.68 5.20
C GLU A 356 11.59 -23.43 5.11
N LEU A 357 12.22 -22.94 6.17
CA LEU A 357 13.66 -22.71 6.22
C LEU A 357 14.46 -24.01 6.06
N LYS A 358 13.99 -25.10 6.68
CA LYS A 358 14.58 -26.44 6.56
C LYS A 358 14.47 -26.96 5.12
N SER A 359 13.30 -26.80 4.49
CA SER A 359 13.06 -27.18 3.10
C SER A 359 14.03 -26.46 2.16
N LEU A 360 14.14 -25.13 2.29
CA LEU A 360 15.06 -24.30 1.50
C LEU A 360 16.54 -24.58 1.79
N HIS A 361 16.89 -24.99 3.02
CA HIS A 361 18.25 -25.42 3.33
C HIS A 361 18.58 -26.76 2.67
N CYS A 362 17.72 -27.78 2.82
CA CYS A 362 17.98 -29.13 2.31
C CYS A 362 17.93 -29.20 0.78
N ASN A 363 17.02 -28.45 0.17
CA ASN A 363 16.88 -28.30 -1.26
C ASN A 363 16.88 -26.78 -1.58
N PRO A 364 18.05 -26.15 -1.76
CA PRO A 364 18.14 -24.73 -2.09
C PRO A 364 17.74 -24.46 -3.53
N HIS A 365 17.25 -23.26 -3.78
CA HIS A 365 16.93 -22.81 -5.14
C HIS A 365 18.22 -22.40 -5.89
N PRO A 366 18.36 -22.72 -7.19
CA PRO A 366 19.58 -22.40 -7.96
C PRO A 366 19.87 -20.90 -8.10
N PHE A 367 18.84 -20.05 -7.98
CA PHE A 367 18.91 -18.59 -8.17
C PHE A 367 18.65 -17.77 -6.92
N PHE A 368 18.29 -18.40 -5.79
CA PHE A 368 18.08 -17.69 -4.52
C PHE A 368 19.07 -18.10 -3.45
N ARG A 369 19.40 -17.16 -2.56
CA ARG A 369 20.07 -17.38 -1.28
C ARG A 369 19.25 -16.75 -0.18
N VAL A 370 19.03 -17.48 0.91
CA VAL A 370 18.15 -17.05 2.01
C VAL A 370 18.95 -16.95 3.29
N PHE A 371 18.77 -15.86 4.02
CA PHE A 371 19.50 -15.51 5.23
C PHE A 371 18.52 -15.01 6.31
N PRO A 372 18.16 -15.84 7.30
CA PRO A 372 17.35 -15.39 8.43
C PRO A 372 18.12 -14.39 9.31
N THR A 373 17.42 -13.39 9.83
CA THR A 373 17.99 -12.40 10.75
C THR A 373 18.22 -13.02 12.14
N GLU A 374 19.31 -12.63 12.81
CA GLU A 374 19.68 -13.16 14.13
C GLU A 374 18.72 -12.72 15.24
N SER A 375 18.18 -11.50 15.13
CA SER A 375 17.24 -10.92 16.10
C SER A 375 15.84 -11.48 15.96
N ASP A 376 15.39 -11.74 14.73
CA ASP A 376 14.08 -12.31 14.44
C ASP A 376 14.18 -13.31 13.28
N PHE A 377 14.00 -14.60 13.59
CA PHE A 377 14.07 -15.67 12.59
C PHE A 377 12.88 -15.66 11.61
N LYS A 378 11.84 -14.86 11.89
CA LYS A 378 10.68 -14.63 11.01
C LYS A 378 10.91 -13.48 10.01
N PHE A 379 12.11 -12.93 9.99
CA PHE A 379 12.53 -11.96 8.98
C PHE A 379 13.72 -12.54 8.21
N TRP A 380 13.59 -12.68 6.90
CA TRP A 380 14.64 -13.23 6.04
C TRP A 380 15.08 -12.18 5.04
N ARG A 381 16.39 -12.07 4.84
CA ARG A 381 16.97 -11.41 3.68
C ARG A 381 17.20 -12.45 2.60
N VAL A 382 16.88 -12.11 1.36
CA VAL A 382 16.94 -13.01 0.23
C VAL A 382 17.71 -12.33 -0.89
N LEU A 383 18.68 -13.02 -1.47
CA LEU A 383 19.36 -12.59 -2.69
C LEU A 383 18.83 -13.39 -3.86
N MET A 384 18.43 -12.72 -4.94
CA MET A 384 17.93 -13.30 -6.18
C MET A 384 18.88 -12.94 -7.32
N GLN A 385 19.43 -13.94 -8.01
CA GLN A 385 20.09 -13.71 -9.29
C GLN A 385 19.04 -13.54 -10.38
N GLY A 386 19.16 -12.48 -11.20
CA GLY A 386 18.25 -12.26 -12.31
C GLY A 386 18.25 -13.43 -13.32
N PRO A 387 17.11 -13.73 -13.96
CA PRO A 387 17.03 -14.88 -14.86
C PRO A 387 17.96 -14.77 -16.08
N PRO A 388 18.50 -15.90 -16.56
CA PRO A 388 19.25 -15.90 -17.82
C PRO A 388 18.34 -15.49 -18.97
N ASP A 389 18.92 -14.89 -20.02
CA ASP A 389 18.23 -14.50 -21.24
C ASP A 389 17.11 -13.45 -21.04
N THR A 390 17.15 -12.72 -19.92
CA THR A 390 16.31 -11.55 -19.63
C THR A 390 17.17 -10.29 -19.52
N PRO A 391 16.60 -9.08 -19.57
CA PRO A 391 17.36 -7.85 -19.28
C PRO A 391 17.99 -7.86 -17.88
N TYR A 392 17.44 -8.64 -16.95
CA TYR A 392 17.88 -8.71 -15.55
C TYR A 392 19.09 -9.62 -15.33
N ARG A 393 19.61 -10.32 -16.36
CA ARG A 393 20.64 -11.39 -16.26
C ARG A 393 21.94 -11.02 -15.52
N LYS A 394 22.31 -9.73 -15.51
CA LYS A 394 23.51 -9.23 -14.82
C LYS A 394 23.23 -8.74 -13.39
N GLY A 395 21.96 -8.64 -13.01
CA GLY A 395 21.54 -8.14 -11.71
C GLY A 395 21.48 -9.24 -10.66
N VAL A 396 21.85 -8.90 -9.43
CA VAL A 396 21.51 -9.65 -8.23
C VAL A 396 20.74 -8.74 -7.29
N PHE A 397 19.49 -9.10 -7.04
CA PHE A 397 18.52 -8.28 -6.33
C PHE A 397 18.39 -8.74 -4.89
N GLU A 398 18.41 -7.80 -3.96
CA GLU A 398 18.08 -8.06 -2.56
C GLU A 398 16.56 -7.90 -2.35
N LEU A 399 15.97 -8.86 -1.64
CA LEU A 399 14.60 -8.86 -1.16
C LEU A 399 14.59 -9.12 0.34
N TYR A 400 13.50 -8.74 1.00
CA TYR A 400 13.17 -9.26 2.32
C TYR A 400 11.86 -10.03 2.31
N CYS A 401 11.76 -11.01 3.21
CA CYS A 401 10.56 -11.76 3.51
C CYS A 401 10.25 -11.61 5.01
N GLN A 402 9.00 -11.26 5.34
CA GLN A 402 8.53 -11.10 6.70
C GLN A 402 7.26 -11.93 6.92
N PHE A 403 7.30 -12.85 7.89
CA PHE A 403 6.13 -13.64 8.27
C PHE A 403 5.27 -12.85 9.27
N GLY A 404 4.11 -12.39 8.81
CA GLY A 404 3.15 -11.62 9.61
C GLY A 404 2.45 -12.44 10.71
N PRO A 405 1.64 -11.77 11.57
CA PRO A 405 0.90 -12.45 12.64
C PRO A 405 -0.11 -13.48 12.12
N ASP A 406 -0.66 -13.26 10.92
CA ASP A 406 -1.68 -14.11 10.29
C ASP A 406 -1.08 -15.26 9.44
N TYR A 407 0.24 -15.42 9.39
CA TYR A 407 0.86 -16.51 8.63
C TYR A 407 0.64 -17.87 9.33
N PRO A 408 0.29 -18.96 8.62
CA PRO A 408 0.21 -19.12 7.16
C PRO A 408 -1.20 -18.97 6.57
N ALA A 409 -2.16 -18.41 7.30
CA ALA A 409 -3.49 -18.12 6.73
C ALA A 409 -3.42 -17.01 5.67
N LYS A 410 -2.51 -16.04 5.86
CA LYS A 410 -2.13 -15.02 4.87
C LYS A 410 -0.68 -15.21 4.42
N PRO A 411 -0.33 -14.78 3.19
CA PRO A 411 1.03 -14.90 2.68
C PRO A 411 2.01 -14.05 3.51
N PRO A 412 3.30 -14.41 3.48
CA PRO A 412 4.33 -13.53 4.02
C PRO A 412 4.50 -12.31 3.12
N THR A 413 4.94 -11.20 3.71
CA THR A 413 5.29 -10.00 2.96
C THR A 413 6.64 -10.20 2.29
N VAL A 414 6.68 -10.16 0.96
CA VAL A 414 7.91 -10.20 0.17
C VAL A 414 8.05 -8.89 -0.61
N ARG A 415 9.19 -8.20 -0.43
CA ARG A 415 9.47 -6.95 -1.15
C ARG A 415 10.93 -6.87 -1.59
N PHE A 416 11.15 -6.22 -2.71
CA PHE A 416 12.47 -5.82 -3.18
C PHE A 416 13.04 -4.69 -2.31
N VAL A 417 14.32 -4.82 -1.99
CA VAL A 417 15.15 -3.78 -1.36
C VAL A 417 15.91 -3.04 -2.45
N THR A 418 16.51 -3.80 -3.37
CA THR A 418 17.11 -3.26 -4.59
C THR A 418 16.01 -2.72 -5.48
N ARG A 419 16.13 -1.47 -5.93
CA ARG A 419 15.16 -0.90 -6.88
C ARG A 419 15.17 -1.72 -8.18
N VAL A 420 13.99 -1.95 -8.75
CA VAL A 420 13.83 -2.75 -9.97
C VAL A 420 13.03 -1.95 -10.98
N TYR A 421 13.45 -1.99 -12.24
CA TYR A 421 12.68 -1.51 -13.37
C TYR A 421 11.81 -2.67 -13.91
N HIS A 422 10.57 -2.76 -13.44
CA HIS A 422 9.65 -3.84 -13.80
C HIS A 422 8.18 -3.43 -13.63
N CYS A 423 7.29 -3.71 -14.59
CA CYS A 423 5.88 -3.26 -14.54
C CYS A 423 5.08 -3.81 -13.34
N ASN A 424 5.37 -5.05 -12.89
CA ASN A 424 4.77 -5.65 -11.69
C ASN A 424 5.50 -5.35 -10.36
N VAL A 425 6.52 -4.48 -10.35
CA VAL A 425 7.24 -4.06 -9.13
C VAL A 425 7.22 -2.54 -9.00
N ASN A 426 6.71 -2.01 -7.90
CA ASN A 426 6.66 -0.56 -7.71
C ASN A 426 7.97 0.02 -7.14
N SER A 427 8.03 1.35 -7.04
CA SER A 427 9.20 2.10 -6.53
C SER A 427 9.62 1.74 -5.09
N VAL A 428 8.71 1.15 -4.30
CA VAL A 428 8.96 0.72 -2.92
C VAL A 428 9.24 -0.78 -2.81
N GLY A 429 9.37 -1.47 -3.95
CA GLY A 429 9.70 -2.88 -4.05
C GLY A 429 8.54 -3.84 -3.77
N ARG A 430 7.29 -3.36 -3.71
CA ARG A 430 6.12 -4.24 -3.66
C ARG A 430 5.99 -4.98 -4.98
N ILE A 431 5.58 -6.25 -4.89
CA ILE A 431 5.36 -7.13 -6.03
C ILE A 431 3.86 -7.35 -6.18
N CYS A 432 3.32 -7.19 -7.39
CA CYS A 432 1.96 -7.64 -7.70
C CYS A 432 2.03 -9.02 -8.35
N HIS A 433 1.46 -10.01 -7.68
CA HIS A 433 1.28 -11.36 -8.19
C HIS A 433 0.17 -12.04 -7.41
N ASN A 434 -0.68 -12.80 -8.10
CA ASN A 434 -1.84 -13.46 -7.50
C ASN A 434 -1.50 -14.42 -6.33
N ILE A 435 -0.28 -14.95 -6.29
CA ILE A 435 0.23 -15.83 -5.22
C ILE A 435 0.31 -15.14 -3.85
N PHE A 436 0.30 -13.80 -3.83
CA PHE A 436 0.25 -12.99 -2.61
C PHE A 436 -1.17 -12.54 -2.24
N ASP A 437 -2.18 -12.95 -3.01
CA ASP A 437 -3.57 -12.57 -2.80
C ASP A 437 -4.50 -13.78 -3.09
N ARG A 438 -5.28 -13.73 -4.18
CA ARG A 438 -6.38 -14.67 -4.44
C ARG A 438 -5.96 -16.12 -4.64
N SER A 439 -4.75 -16.34 -5.15
CA SER A 439 -4.21 -17.69 -5.37
C SER A 439 -3.54 -18.24 -4.12
N TYR A 440 -3.34 -17.42 -3.08
CA TYR A 440 -2.68 -17.87 -1.86
C TYR A 440 -3.54 -18.84 -1.05
N ASN A 441 -2.90 -19.88 -0.53
CA ASN A 441 -3.44 -20.69 0.55
C ASN A 441 -2.30 -21.23 1.41
N ALA A 442 -2.62 -21.71 2.62
CA ALA A 442 -1.63 -22.16 3.60
C ALA A 442 -0.73 -23.32 3.12
N HIS A 443 -1.06 -24.05 2.05
CA HIS A 443 -0.20 -25.11 1.51
C HIS A 443 0.93 -24.56 0.63
N ILE A 444 0.80 -23.33 0.13
CA ILE A 444 1.84 -22.70 -0.69
C ILE A 444 3.09 -22.50 0.15
N THR A 445 4.19 -23.01 -0.36
CA THR A 445 5.52 -22.99 0.26
C THR A 445 6.28 -21.72 -0.11
N MET A 446 7.30 -21.39 0.68
CA MET A 446 8.22 -20.29 0.33
C MET A 446 8.96 -20.55 -0.98
N ARG A 447 9.18 -21.81 -1.35
CA ARG A 447 9.76 -22.17 -2.64
C ARG A 447 8.86 -21.73 -3.80
N GLU A 448 7.58 -22.07 -3.75
CA GLU A 448 6.61 -21.70 -4.80
C GLU A 448 6.46 -20.18 -4.89
N ILE A 449 6.48 -19.47 -3.74
CA ILE A 449 6.48 -18.00 -3.71
C ILE A 449 7.71 -17.43 -4.44
N LEU A 450 8.91 -17.92 -4.13
CA LEU A 450 10.14 -17.46 -4.78
C LEU A 450 10.17 -17.81 -6.28
N GLU A 451 9.66 -18.98 -6.66
CA GLU A 451 9.54 -19.41 -8.05
C GLU A 451 8.56 -18.52 -8.84
N ALA A 452 7.43 -18.11 -8.23
CA ALA A 452 6.51 -17.15 -8.83
C ALA A 452 7.15 -15.76 -9.04
N VAL A 453 7.87 -15.24 -8.03
CA VAL A 453 8.61 -13.97 -8.17
C VAL A 453 9.67 -14.05 -9.27
N TYR A 454 10.37 -15.18 -9.38
CA TYR A 454 11.34 -15.41 -10.44
C TYR A 454 10.68 -15.52 -11.83
N GLY A 455 9.50 -16.15 -11.89
CA GLY A 455 8.68 -16.29 -13.10
C GLY A 455 8.25 -14.95 -13.69
N LEU A 456 7.87 -13.99 -12.86
CA LEU A 456 7.53 -12.63 -13.30
C LEU A 456 8.66 -11.96 -14.10
N PHE A 457 9.91 -12.19 -13.71
CA PHE A 457 11.07 -11.60 -14.40
C PHE A 457 11.38 -12.28 -15.74
N ILE A 458 10.83 -13.47 -15.98
CA ILE A 458 10.91 -14.17 -17.27
C ILE A 458 9.73 -13.74 -18.16
N ILE A 459 8.52 -13.70 -17.58
CA ILE A 459 7.28 -13.37 -18.27
C ILE A 459 6.55 -12.31 -17.43
N PRO A 460 6.77 -11.01 -17.75
CA PRO A 460 6.02 -9.93 -17.10
C PRO A 460 4.52 -10.01 -17.38
N GLU A 461 3.69 -9.52 -16.46
CA GLU A 461 2.23 -9.53 -16.53
C GLU A 461 1.68 -8.09 -16.71
N PRO A 462 1.66 -7.54 -17.94
CA PRO A 462 1.26 -6.14 -18.16
C PRO A 462 -0.25 -5.88 -17.95
N ASP A 463 -1.06 -6.94 -17.85
CA ASP A 463 -2.51 -6.83 -17.61
C ASP A 463 -2.87 -6.49 -16.15
N ASP A 464 -1.95 -6.75 -15.20
CA ASP A 464 -2.10 -6.38 -13.78
C ASP A 464 -0.84 -5.64 -13.26
N PRO A 465 -0.55 -4.44 -13.78
CA PRO A 465 0.68 -3.74 -13.48
C PRO A 465 0.58 -2.90 -12.20
N LEU A 466 1.71 -2.77 -11.50
CA LEU A 466 1.87 -1.75 -10.46
C LEU A 466 2.32 -0.41 -11.02
N ASP A 467 3.06 -0.42 -12.13
CA ASP A 467 3.45 0.78 -12.86
C ASP A 467 2.85 0.72 -14.27
N SER A 468 1.79 1.50 -14.46
CA SER A 468 1.01 1.50 -15.70
C SER A 468 1.80 2.05 -16.89
N ILE A 469 2.78 2.93 -16.64
CA ILE A 469 3.66 3.51 -17.66
C ILE A 469 4.65 2.47 -18.16
N LEU A 470 5.24 1.70 -17.25
CA LEU A 470 6.14 0.60 -17.62
C LEU A 470 5.39 -0.52 -18.35
N ALA A 471 4.13 -0.78 -17.98
CA ALA A 471 3.30 -1.74 -18.69
C ALA A 471 2.98 -1.28 -20.12
N GLU A 472 2.61 -0.01 -20.28
CA GLU A 472 2.41 0.61 -21.60
C GLU A 472 3.69 0.52 -22.43
N GLU A 473 4.84 0.89 -21.88
CA GLU A 473 6.13 0.82 -22.59
C GLU A 473 6.50 -0.62 -22.97
N PHE A 474 6.25 -1.59 -22.10
CA PHE A 474 6.48 -3.00 -22.40
C PHE A 474 5.61 -3.48 -23.58
N LEU A 475 4.36 -3.03 -23.66
CA LEU A 475 3.43 -3.39 -24.72
C LEU A 475 3.71 -2.66 -26.05
N THR A 476 4.10 -1.39 -26.01
CA THR A 476 4.29 -0.57 -27.22
C THR A 476 5.72 -0.60 -27.75
N SER A 477 6.71 -0.69 -26.86
CA SER A 477 8.12 -0.37 -27.11
C SER A 477 9.07 -1.34 -26.39
N ARG A 478 8.87 -2.65 -26.60
CA ARG A 478 9.61 -3.72 -25.91
C ARG A 478 11.13 -3.58 -25.91
N GLU A 479 11.73 -3.14 -27.02
CA GLU A 479 13.19 -2.96 -27.11
C GLU A 479 13.70 -1.85 -26.16
N THR A 480 12.95 -0.75 -26.07
CA THR A 480 13.28 0.34 -25.13
C THR A 480 13.18 -0.15 -23.70
N TYR A 481 12.09 -0.85 -23.37
CA TYR A 481 11.88 -1.42 -22.04
C TYR A 481 13.01 -2.36 -21.65
N GLU A 482 13.37 -3.31 -22.50
CA GLU A 482 14.43 -4.29 -22.21
C GLU A 482 15.80 -3.60 -22.07
N ARG A 483 16.09 -2.59 -22.90
CA ARG A 483 17.33 -1.80 -22.79
C ARG A 483 17.42 -1.02 -21.48
N GLU A 484 16.36 -0.32 -21.10
CA GLU A 484 16.33 0.44 -19.85
C GLU A 484 16.35 -0.47 -18.62
N ALA A 485 15.65 -1.61 -18.69
CA ALA A 485 15.68 -2.63 -17.64
C ALA A 485 17.08 -3.22 -17.45
N GLU A 486 17.81 -3.51 -18.54
CA GLU A 486 19.19 -3.98 -18.46
C GLU A 486 20.12 -2.92 -17.84
N ARG A 487 20.04 -1.68 -18.34
CA ARG A 487 20.84 -0.57 -17.83
C ARG A 487 20.60 -0.37 -16.33
N HIS A 488 19.34 -0.32 -15.92
CA HIS A 488 18.96 -0.14 -14.52
C HIS A 488 19.41 -1.32 -13.64
N ALA A 489 19.30 -2.55 -14.13
CA ALA A 489 19.76 -3.74 -13.40
C ALA A 489 21.29 -3.73 -13.20
N GLU A 490 22.06 -3.30 -14.20
CA GLU A 490 23.52 -3.21 -14.09
C GLU A 490 23.94 -2.11 -13.09
N GLU A 491 23.27 -0.96 -13.11
CA GLU A 491 23.54 0.16 -12.19
C GLU A 491 23.18 -0.15 -10.73
N THR A 492 22.01 -0.74 -10.50
CA THR A 492 21.47 -0.92 -9.14
C THR A 492 21.79 -2.29 -8.54
N ALA A 493 22.01 -3.30 -9.37
CA ALA A 493 22.11 -4.70 -8.96
C ALA A 493 23.36 -5.40 -9.53
N GLY A 494 24.34 -4.69 -10.12
CA GLY A 494 25.50 -5.29 -10.79
C GLY A 494 26.53 -5.99 -9.89
N ARG A 495 26.32 -6.03 -8.56
CA ARG A 495 27.23 -6.73 -7.63
C ARG A 495 27.07 -8.25 -7.77
N SER A 496 28.18 -8.98 -7.65
CA SER A 496 28.11 -10.44 -7.71
C SER A 496 27.39 -11.01 -6.47
N MET A 497 26.72 -12.16 -6.66
CA MET A 497 26.01 -12.85 -5.58
C MET A 497 26.96 -13.26 -4.44
N ASP A 498 28.18 -13.68 -4.78
CA ASP A 498 29.19 -14.09 -3.81
C ASP A 498 29.69 -12.90 -2.97
N ASP A 499 29.90 -11.72 -3.59
CA ASP A 499 30.32 -10.52 -2.87
C ASP A 499 29.25 -10.05 -1.90
N MET A 500 27.99 -10.13 -2.30
CA MET A 500 26.87 -9.80 -1.41
C MET A 500 26.74 -10.83 -0.28
N GLU A 501 26.81 -12.13 -0.55
CA GLU A 501 26.78 -13.17 0.47
C GLU A 501 27.92 -13.00 1.50
N ASN A 502 29.13 -12.71 1.03
CA ASN A 502 30.29 -12.45 1.89
C ASN A 502 30.09 -11.20 2.78
N THR A 503 29.40 -10.17 2.26
CA THR A 503 29.04 -8.97 3.03
C THR A 503 28.03 -9.31 4.14
N LEU A 504 27.16 -10.30 3.92
CA LEU A 504 26.05 -10.63 4.83
C LEU A 504 26.45 -11.53 5.99
N VAL A 505 27.13 -12.65 5.72
CA VAL A 505 27.31 -13.73 6.72
C VAL A 505 28.80 -13.96 7.07
N GLY A 506 29.73 -13.41 6.28
CA GLY A 506 31.14 -13.75 6.39
C GLY A 506 31.43 -15.24 6.06
N PRO A 507 32.70 -15.63 5.92
CA PRO A 507 33.05 -17.00 5.58
C PRO A 507 32.79 -17.94 6.77
N VAL A 508 31.84 -18.87 6.61
CA VAL A 508 31.60 -19.94 7.58
C VAL A 508 32.34 -21.20 7.11
N PRO A 509 33.41 -21.65 7.78
CA PRO A 509 34.07 -22.90 7.41
C PRO A 509 33.14 -24.08 7.71
N GLN A 510 32.67 -24.73 6.65
CA GLN A 510 31.91 -25.98 6.73
C GLN A 510 32.72 -27.10 6.11
N PHE A 511 32.81 -28.24 6.80
CA PHE A 511 33.38 -29.45 6.23
C PHE A 511 32.41 -30.00 5.18
N ILE A 512 32.85 -30.03 3.93
CA ILE A 512 32.09 -30.56 2.80
C ILE A 512 32.86 -31.78 2.26
N PRO A 513 32.27 -32.98 2.24
CA PRO A 513 32.89 -34.15 1.64
C PRO A 513 33.29 -33.88 0.18
N ALA A 514 34.51 -34.28 -0.21
CA ALA A 514 35.07 -33.95 -1.53
C ALA A 514 34.20 -34.39 -2.71
N HIS A 515 33.47 -35.50 -2.59
CA HIS A 515 32.59 -36.03 -3.63
C HIS A 515 31.31 -35.20 -3.85
N LEU A 516 30.94 -34.33 -2.91
CA LEU A 516 29.79 -33.42 -3.03
C LEU A 516 30.16 -32.05 -3.59
N ILE A 517 31.44 -31.84 -3.93
CA ILE A 517 31.98 -30.58 -4.42
C ILE A 517 32.07 -30.65 -5.94
N CYS A 518 31.52 -29.63 -6.61
CA CYS A 518 31.64 -29.48 -8.04
C CYS A 518 33.10 -29.18 -8.44
N PRO A 519 33.68 -29.91 -9.42
CA PRO A 519 35.05 -29.69 -9.88
C PRO A 519 35.30 -28.27 -10.41
N LEU A 520 34.29 -27.64 -11.02
CA LEU A 520 34.37 -26.31 -11.62
C LEU A 520 34.17 -25.18 -10.60
N THR A 521 33.12 -25.25 -9.78
CA THR A 521 32.78 -24.14 -8.86
C THR A 521 33.52 -24.22 -7.54
N LYS A 522 34.09 -25.39 -7.20
CA LYS A 522 34.66 -25.69 -5.88
C LYS A 522 33.67 -25.49 -4.72
N LYS A 523 32.37 -25.48 -5.00
CA LYS A 523 31.28 -25.38 -4.03
C LYS A 523 30.44 -26.67 -4.05
N MET A 524 29.69 -26.88 -2.97
CA MET A 524 28.71 -27.97 -2.90
C MET A 524 27.64 -27.81 -3.99
N PHE A 525 27.26 -28.91 -4.64
CA PHE A 525 26.24 -28.87 -5.70
C PHE A 525 24.90 -28.29 -5.22
N VAL A 526 24.21 -27.59 -6.11
CA VAL A 526 22.83 -27.12 -5.94
C VAL A 526 21.93 -27.72 -7.02
N ASP A 527 22.33 -27.63 -8.29
CA ASP A 527 21.65 -28.26 -9.42
C ASP A 527 22.64 -29.13 -10.22
N PRO A 528 22.97 -30.33 -9.70
CA PRO A 528 23.95 -31.22 -10.33
C PRO A 528 23.42 -31.81 -11.62
N VAL A 529 24.29 -31.85 -12.62
CA VAL A 529 24.05 -32.45 -13.92
C VAL A 529 25.18 -33.39 -14.30
N LYS A 530 24.83 -34.46 -15.00
CA LYS A 530 25.74 -35.51 -15.44
C LYS A 530 25.91 -35.47 -16.95
N THR A 531 27.15 -35.57 -17.40
CA THR A 531 27.51 -35.64 -18.83
C THR A 531 27.45 -37.09 -19.32
N VAL A 532 27.45 -37.28 -20.65
CA VAL A 532 27.53 -38.61 -21.28
C VAL A 532 28.78 -39.39 -20.87
N TYR A 533 29.83 -38.69 -20.46
CA TYR A 533 31.09 -39.27 -19.97
C TYR A 533 31.06 -39.65 -18.48
N GLY A 534 29.93 -39.40 -17.79
CA GLY A 534 29.73 -39.76 -16.40
C GLY A 534 30.24 -38.74 -15.38
N SER A 535 30.87 -37.65 -15.83
CA SER A 535 31.28 -36.52 -14.99
C SER A 535 30.07 -35.73 -14.49
N VAL A 536 30.14 -35.23 -13.25
CA VAL A 536 29.07 -34.45 -12.63
C VAL A 536 29.53 -33.01 -12.38
N TYR A 537 28.72 -32.06 -12.84
CA TYR A 537 28.98 -30.62 -12.73
C TYR A 537 27.77 -29.87 -12.21
N GLU A 538 27.98 -28.63 -11.78
CA GLU A 538 26.90 -27.69 -11.51
C GLU A 538 26.36 -27.16 -12.85
N ARG A 539 25.05 -27.23 -13.09
CA ARG A 539 24.42 -26.88 -14.38
C ARG A 539 24.95 -25.57 -14.96
N LYS A 540 24.87 -24.48 -14.19
CA LYS A 540 25.31 -23.16 -14.64
C LYS A 540 26.80 -23.09 -14.98
N ALA A 541 27.63 -23.84 -14.27
CA ALA A 541 29.07 -23.81 -14.46
C ALA A 541 29.45 -24.52 -15.76
N ILE A 542 28.84 -25.68 -16.04
CA ILE A 542 29.08 -26.42 -17.28
C ILE A 542 28.48 -25.69 -18.49
N GLU A 543 27.28 -25.13 -18.38
CA GLU A 543 26.68 -24.34 -19.48
C GLU A 543 27.54 -23.13 -19.85
N ARG A 544 28.11 -22.42 -18.86
CA ARG A 544 29.05 -21.32 -19.13
C ARG A 544 30.34 -21.81 -19.78
N HIS A 545 30.84 -22.97 -19.37
CA HIS A 545 32.01 -23.58 -20.00
C HIS A 545 31.72 -23.92 -21.45
N LEU A 546 30.59 -24.59 -21.74
CA LEU A 546 30.19 -24.98 -23.10
C LEU A 546 29.95 -23.80 -24.04
N LYS A 547 29.49 -22.66 -23.53
CA LYS A 547 29.40 -21.42 -24.32
C LYS A 547 30.76 -20.89 -24.79
N GLN A 548 31.86 -21.28 -24.12
CA GLN A 548 33.22 -20.84 -24.44
C GLN A 548 34.09 -21.95 -25.04
N HIS A 549 33.84 -23.21 -24.66
CA HIS A 549 34.69 -24.37 -24.89
C HIS A 549 33.78 -25.58 -25.14
N GLN A 550 33.76 -26.12 -26.37
CA GLN A 550 32.84 -27.20 -26.78
C GLN A 550 33.33 -28.60 -26.36
N TYR A 551 33.80 -28.77 -25.12
CA TYR A 551 34.29 -30.07 -24.63
C TYR A 551 34.01 -30.29 -23.14
N ASP A 552 34.05 -31.56 -22.70
CA ASP A 552 33.90 -31.91 -21.28
C ASP A 552 35.15 -31.49 -20.47
N PRO A 553 35.02 -30.67 -19.42
CA PRO A 553 36.15 -30.14 -18.66
C PRO A 553 37.06 -31.19 -18.03
N SER A 554 36.53 -32.36 -17.67
CA SER A 554 37.30 -33.44 -17.03
C SER A 554 37.88 -34.42 -18.04
N ALA A 555 37.26 -34.57 -19.21
CA ALA A 555 37.76 -35.44 -20.28
C ALA A 555 38.71 -34.71 -21.28
N GLY A 556 38.65 -33.38 -21.35
CA GLY A 556 39.58 -32.54 -22.10
C GLY A 556 39.25 -32.34 -23.59
N PRO A 557 40.11 -31.61 -24.36
CA PRO A 557 39.82 -31.07 -25.70
C PRO A 557 39.60 -32.05 -26.87
N GLY A 558 39.23 -33.31 -26.62
CA GLY A 558 38.87 -34.31 -27.63
C GLY A 558 37.56 -35.04 -27.33
N HIS A 559 36.84 -34.59 -26.30
CA HIS A 559 35.55 -35.14 -25.85
C HIS A 559 34.51 -34.03 -26.00
N GLU A 560 34.03 -33.85 -27.23
CA GLU A 560 33.01 -32.86 -27.55
C GLU A 560 31.74 -33.13 -26.74
N LEU A 561 31.14 -32.07 -26.21
CA LEU A 561 29.96 -32.17 -25.37
C LEU A 561 28.97 -31.07 -25.77
N GLU A 562 27.76 -31.47 -26.14
CA GLU A 562 26.69 -30.53 -26.43
C GLU A 562 25.80 -30.26 -25.21
N MET A 563 25.12 -29.10 -25.21
CA MET A 563 24.17 -28.75 -24.14
C MET A 563 23.01 -29.75 -24.01
N SER A 564 22.62 -30.37 -25.12
CA SER A 564 21.53 -31.37 -25.19
C SER A 564 21.88 -32.69 -24.50
N GLU A 565 23.17 -32.97 -24.30
CA GLU A 565 23.70 -34.22 -23.76
C GLU A 565 23.83 -34.23 -22.24
N ILE A 566 23.56 -33.09 -21.61
CA ILE A 566 23.64 -32.89 -20.16
C ILE A 566 22.28 -33.21 -19.52
N LYS A 567 22.25 -34.14 -18.56
CA LYS A 567 21.02 -34.55 -17.86
C LYS A 567 21.10 -34.26 -16.37
N ALA A 568 19.96 -33.98 -15.73
CA ALA A 568 19.92 -33.79 -14.27
C ALA A 568 20.34 -35.06 -13.52
N ASP A 569 21.23 -34.93 -12.54
CA ASP A 569 21.70 -36.05 -11.73
C ASP A 569 20.90 -36.13 -10.41
N GLN A 570 19.85 -36.95 -10.40
CA GLN A 570 18.98 -37.12 -9.24
C GLN A 570 19.69 -37.83 -8.07
N ASP A 571 20.65 -38.71 -8.35
CA ASP A 571 21.37 -39.45 -7.32
C ASP A 571 22.31 -38.51 -6.55
N MET A 572 23.08 -37.70 -7.28
CA MET A 572 23.93 -36.67 -6.67
C MET A 572 23.09 -35.65 -5.90
N LYS A 573 21.96 -35.22 -6.47
CA LYS A 573 21.03 -34.30 -5.80
C LYS A 573 20.54 -34.88 -4.47
N LYS A 574 20.15 -36.16 -4.45
CA LYS A 574 19.72 -36.86 -3.23
C LYS A 574 20.84 -36.93 -2.20
N MET A 575 22.06 -37.30 -2.57
CA MET A 575 23.21 -37.36 -1.66
C MET A 575 23.52 -36.01 -1.00
N VAL A 576 23.47 -34.92 -1.78
CA VAL A 576 23.67 -33.56 -1.27
C VAL A 576 22.56 -33.17 -0.31
N THR A 577 21.30 -33.44 -0.65
CA THR A 577 20.14 -33.17 0.21
C THR A 577 20.22 -33.93 1.54
N GLU A 578 20.65 -35.19 1.51
CA GLU A 578 20.89 -36.00 2.72
C GLU A 578 22.05 -35.45 3.56
N HIS A 579 23.12 -34.95 2.94
CA HIS A 579 24.21 -34.29 3.66
C HIS A 579 23.74 -33.01 4.36
N ARG A 580 23.03 -32.12 3.67
CA ARG A 580 22.45 -30.90 4.28
C ARG A 580 21.47 -31.24 5.40
N SER A 581 20.66 -32.27 5.22
CA SER A 581 19.75 -32.76 6.26
C SER A 581 20.48 -33.27 7.51
N ARG A 582 21.65 -33.92 7.35
CA ARG A 582 22.50 -34.33 8.48
C ARG A 582 23.16 -33.15 9.18
N GLN A 583 23.54 -32.09 8.44
CA GLN A 583 24.15 -30.91 9.03
C GLN A 583 23.25 -30.25 10.07
N ILE A 584 21.93 -30.31 9.92
CA ILE A 584 20.97 -29.68 10.84
C ILE A 584 20.48 -30.60 11.96
N GLN A 585 20.75 -31.91 11.88
CA GLN A 585 20.49 -32.83 12.98
C GLN A 585 21.55 -32.62 14.06
N LEU A 586 21.12 -32.57 15.32
CA LEU A 586 22.07 -32.54 16.44
C LEU A 586 22.95 -33.79 16.33
N GLU A 587 24.27 -33.62 16.29
CA GLU A 587 25.16 -34.70 16.69
C GLU A 587 24.78 -35.05 18.13
N VAL A 588 24.02 -36.14 18.29
CA VAL A 588 23.91 -36.85 19.56
C VAL A 588 25.25 -37.55 19.76
N THR A 589 26.31 -36.77 19.97
CA THR A 589 27.54 -37.29 20.54
C THR A 589 27.35 -37.26 22.05
N ALA A 590 26.93 -38.42 22.56
CA ALA A 590 26.97 -38.72 23.98
C ALA A 590 28.36 -38.42 24.56
N PRO A 591 28.40 -37.97 25.81
CA PRO A 591 29.11 -38.76 26.81
C PRO A 591 28.16 -39.52 27.72
#